data_AF-K2EY75-F1
#
_entry.id   AF-K2EY75-F1
#
_cell.length_a   1.000
_cell.length_b   1.000
_cell.length_c   1.000
_cell.angle_alpha   90.00
_cell.angle_beta   90.00
_cell.angle_gamma   90.00
#
_symmetry.space_group_name_H-M   'P 1'
#
loop_
_entity.id
_entity.type
_entity.pdbx_description
1 polymer ?
#
loop_
_entity_poly.entity_id
_entity_poly.type
_entity_poly.pdbx_seq_one_letter_code
_entity_poly.pdbx_strand_id
1 'polypeptide(L)' 'MVIKHRKQIRLKRYDYSDAGWYFVTICSQNMECLFGDVVDNQIKLNQFGEIILKYWTNISNHFDNVELDKFVVMPNHIH' A
#
# COMPACT_ATOMS: atom_id res chain seq x y z
N MET A 1 15.32 35.23 8.15
CA MET A 1 14.93 33.83 8.43
C MET A 1 13.63 33.56 7.70
N VAL A 2 13.63 32.72 6.66
CA VAL A 2 12.41 32.44 5.87
C VAL A 2 11.61 31.35 6.59
N ILE A 3 10.46 31.70 7.15
CA ILE A 3 9.54 30.74 7.74
C ILE A 3 8.86 29.99 6.59
N LYS A 4 9.23 28.70 6.39
CA LYS A 4 8.50 27.84 5.46
C LYS A 4 7.10 27.60 6.01
N HIS A 5 6.10 28.22 5.40
CA HIS A 5 4.71 27.83 5.63
C HIS A 5 4.49 26.42 5.06
N ARG A 6 4.09 25.51 5.94
CA ARG A 6 3.73 24.14 5.56
C ARG A 6 2.58 24.22 4.56
N LYS A 7 2.77 23.66 3.37
CA LYS A 7 1.70 23.55 2.38
C LYS A 7 0.57 22.70 2.96
N GLN A 8 -0.67 23.15 2.77
CA GLN A 8 -1.84 22.31 3.04
C GLN A 8 -1.90 21.23 1.97
N ILE A 9 -1.77 19.97 2.39
CA ILE A 9 -1.79 18.79 1.50
C ILE A 9 -3.23 18.38 1.19
N ARG A 10 -4.16 18.70 2.11
CA ARG A 10 -5.58 18.36 1.98
C ARG A 10 -6.31 19.38 1.11
N LEU A 11 -7.17 18.87 0.22
CA LEU A 11 -8.03 19.69 -0.61
C LEU A 11 -8.98 20.50 0.27
N LYS A 12 -9.05 21.81 0.02
CA LYS A 12 -9.90 22.71 0.80
C LYS A 12 -11.37 22.36 0.55
N ARG A 13 -12.16 22.24 1.63
CA ARG A 13 -13.60 21.89 1.61
C ARG A 13 -13.91 20.45 1.16
N TYR A 14 -12.91 19.57 1.12
CA TYR A 14 -13.15 18.13 0.92
C TYR A 14 -13.27 17.44 2.28
N ASP A 15 -14.31 16.64 2.47
CA ASP A 15 -14.48 15.81 3.66
C ASP A 15 -13.76 14.47 3.44
N TYR A 16 -12.69 14.25 4.20
CA TYR A 16 -11.90 13.00 4.13
C TYR A 16 -12.50 11.87 4.98
N SER A 17 -13.62 12.12 5.68
CA SER A 17 -14.37 11.08 6.39
C SER A 17 -15.39 10.36 5.50
N ASP A 18 -15.73 10.95 4.35
CA ASP A 18 -16.59 10.29 3.36
C ASP A 18 -15.91 9.08 2.72
N ALA A 19 -16.73 8.10 2.34
CA ALA A 19 -16.27 6.93 1.61
C ALA A 19 -15.65 7.35 0.25
N GLY A 20 -14.50 6.78 -0.08
CA GLY A 20 -13.78 7.08 -1.31
C GLY A 20 -12.77 6.01 -1.66
N TRP A 21 -12.40 5.96 -2.94
CA TRP A 21 -11.39 5.04 -3.46
C TRP A 21 -9.99 5.58 -3.26
N TYR A 22 -9.09 4.72 -2.76
CA TYR A 22 -7.69 5.04 -2.57
C TYR A 22 -6.83 4.01 -3.31
N PHE A 23 -5.91 4.49 -4.14
CA PHE A 23 -4.86 3.67 -4.73
C PHE A 23 -3.60 3.85 -3.89
N VAL A 24 -3.15 2.78 -3.26
CA VAL A 24 -1.99 2.80 -2.36
C VAL A 24 -0.91 1.94 -2.96
N THR A 25 0.34 2.41 -2.92
CA THR A 25 1.48 1.59 -3.30
C THR A 25 2.53 1.72 -2.23
N ILE A 26 2.99 0.58 -1.72
CA ILE A 26 4.03 0.52 -0.70
C ILE A 26 5.20 -0.24 -1.29
N CYS A 27 6.31 0.47 -1.49
CA CYS A 27 7.55 -0.10 -2.00
C CYS A 27 8.49 -0.47 -0.85
N SER A 28 9.27 -1.53 -1.06
CA SER A 28 10.45 -1.80 -0.24
C SER A 28 11.46 -0.65 -0.35
N GLN A 29 12.30 -0.53 0.67
CA GLN A 29 13.40 0.42 0.66
C GLN A 29 14.28 0.17 -0.58
N ASN A 30 14.64 1.25 -1.29
CA ASN A 30 15.43 1.21 -2.51
C ASN A 30 14.84 0.33 -3.65
N MET A 31 13.56 -0.04 -3.57
CA MET A 31 12.90 -0.96 -4.51
C MET A 31 13.56 -2.35 -4.58
N GLU A 32 14.19 -2.79 -3.48
CA GLU A 32 14.78 -4.13 -3.38
C GLU A 32 13.72 -5.24 -3.50
N CYS A 33 14.01 -6.29 -4.28
CA CYS A 33 13.12 -7.42 -4.51
C CYS A 33 13.12 -8.38 -3.31
N LEU A 34 12.49 -7.97 -2.21
CA LEU A 34 12.49 -8.69 -0.94
C LEU A 34 11.34 -9.70 -0.80
N PHE A 35 10.30 -9.60 -1.63
CA PHE A 35 9.01 -10.30 -1.41
C PHE A 35 8.88 -11.60 -2.20
N GLY A 36 9.81 -11.88 -3.11
CA GLY A 36 9.80 -13.06 -3.98
C GLY A 36 10.31 -12.72 -5.38
N ASP A 37 10.06 -13.62 -6.33
CA ASP A 37 10.50 -13.50 -7.71
C ASP A 37 9.34 -13.79 -8.67
N VAL A 38 9.43 -13.26 -9.90
CA VAL A 38 8.49 -13.61 -10.96
C VAL A 38 9.05 -14.80 -11.74
N VAL A 39 8.31 -15.91 -11.75
CA VAL A 39 8.64 -17.13 -12.51
C VAL A 39 7.43 -17.47 -13.38
N ASP A 40 7.65 -17.70 -14.68
CA ASP A 40 6.57 -18.01 -15.65
C ASP A 40 5.38 -17.03 -15.58
N ASN A 41 5.68 -15.73 -15.55
CA ASN A 41 4.73 -14.62 -15.43
C ASN A 41 3.86 -14.64 -14.16
N GLN A 42 4.25 -15.39 -13.12
CA GLN A 42 3.55 -15.45 -11.85
C GLN A 42 4.49 -15.07 -10.70
N ILE A 43 3.95 -14.36 -9.71
CA ILE A 43 4.70 -14.09 -8.49
C ILE A 43 4.85 -15.37 -7.68
N LYS A 44 6.10 -15.73 -7.37
CA LYS A 44 6.44 -16.75 -6.38
C LYS A 44 6.91 -16.04 -5.12
N LEU A 45 6.01 -15.93 -4.15
CA LEU A 45 6.30 -15.29 -2.86
C LEU A 45 7.35 -16.09 -2.09
N ASN A 46 8.21 -15.37 -1.38
CA ASN A 46 9.03 -15.94 -0.32
C ASN A 46 8.37 -15.67 1.05
N GLN A 47 9.04 -16.01 2.15
CA GLN A 47 8.52 -15.79 3.50
C GLN A 47 8.10 -14.33 3.80
N PHE A 48 8.79 -13.33 3.22
CA PHE A 48 8.44 -11.92 3.42
C PHE A 48 7.22 -11.52 2.60
N GLY A 49 7.11 -12.03 1.36
CA GLY A 49 5.91 -11.85 0.54
C GLY A 49 4.67 -12.49 1.15
N GLU A 50 4.81 -13.66 1.76
CA GLU A 50 3.71 -14.32 2.49
C GLU A 50 3.26 -13.51 3.71
N ILE A 51 4.20 -12.91 4.45
CA ILE A 51 3.88 -11.99 5.55
C ILE A 51 3.08 -10.79 5.03
N ILE A 52 3.50 -10.19 3.93
CA ILE A 52 2.77 -9.07 3.30
C ILE A 52 1.35 -9.49 2.93
N LEU A 53 1.19 -10.62 2.24
CA LEU A 53 -0.11 -11.13 1.83
C LEU A 53 -1.02 -11.37 3.04
N LYS A 54 -0.48 -11.97 4.11
CA LYS A 54 -1.22 -12.24 5.35
C LYS A 54 -1.73 -10.96 6.00
N TYR A 55 -0.88 -9.94 6.15
CA TYR A 55 -1.29 -8.70 6.81
C TYR A 55 -2.18 -7.83 5.92
N TRP A 56 -1.89 -7.78 4.61
CA TRP A 56 -2.70 -7.04 3.66
C TRP A 56 -4.13 -7.58 3.65
N THR A 57 -4.32 -8.89 3.49
CA THR A 57 -5.66 -9.52 3.51
C THR A 57 -6.38 -9.40 4.86
N ASN A 58 -5.68 -9.05 5.93
CA ASN A 58 -6.25 -8.86 7.26
C ASN A 58 -6.59 -7.38 7.57
N ILE A 59 -6.36 -6.44 6.65
CA ILE A 59 -6.64 -5.01 6.89
C ILE A 59 -8.10 -4.79 7.28
N SER A 60 -9.05 -5.37 6.54
CA SER A 60 -10.49 -5.21 6.82
C SER A 60 -10.94 -5.85 8.14
N ASN A 61 -10.15 -6.75 8.73
CA ASN A 61 -10.43 -7.32 10.06
C ASN A 61 -9.89 -6.43 11.19
N HIS A 62 -8.90 -5.57 10.90
CA HIS A 62 -8.35 -4.62 11.88
C HIS A 62 -9.03 -3.24 11.81
N PHE A 63 -9.57 -2.88 10.65
CA PHE A 63 -10.17 -1.57 10.40
C PHE A 63 -11.55 -1.72 9.74
N ASP A 64 -12.61 -1.56 10.54
CA ASP A 64 -14.00 -1.73 10.11
C ASP A 64 -14.44 -0.79 8.97
N ASN A 65 -13.71 0.30 8.76
CA ASN A 65 -13.97 1.30 7.73
C ASN A 65 -13.08 1.16 6.48
N VAL A 66 -12.37 0.04 6.34
CA VAL A 66 -11.49 -0.22 5.20
C VAL A 66 -11.89 -1.52 4.50
N GLU A 67 -12.24 -1.41 3.23
CA GLU A 67 -12.48 -2.55 2.33
C GLU A 67 -11.33 -2.65 1.32
N LEU A 68 -10.89 -3.88 1.05
CA LEU A 68 -9.90 -4.16 0.02
C LEU A 68 -10.60 -4.56 -1.28
N ASP A 69 -10.24 -3.89 -2.38
CA ASP A 69 -10.56 -4.35 -3.72
C ASP A 69 -9.35 -5.07 -4.33
N LYS A 70 -8.93 -4.71 -5.55
CA LYS A 70 -7.82 -5.36 -6.24
C LYS A 70 -6.49 -4.97 -5.62
N PHE A 71 -5.64 -5.97 -5.45
CA PHE A 71 -4.25 -5.77 -5.07
C PHE A 71 -3.35 -6.80 -5.75
N VAL A 72 -2.06 -6.50 -5.83
CA VAL A 72 -1.02 -7.41 -6.31
C VAL A 72 0.26 -7.24 -5.49
N VAL A 73 0.85 -8.35 -5.07
CA VAL A 73 2.19 -8.37 -4.47
C VAL A 73 3.18 -8.63 -5.59
N MET A 74 4.08 -7.69 -5.79
CA MET A 74 5.23 -7.78 -6.71
C MET A 74 6.51 -7.97 -5.89
N PRO A 75 7.64 -8.34 -6.51
CA PRO A 75 8.89 -8.61 -5.78
C PRO A 75 9.34 -7.51 -4.80
N ASN A 76 9.04 -6.24 -5.11
CA ASN A 76 9.51 -5.08 -4.34
C ASN A 76 8.41 -4.10 -3.94
N HIS A 77 7.14 -4.38 -4.23
CA HIS A 77 6.04 -3.50 -3.85
C HIS A 77 4.73 -4.27 -3.73
N ILE A 78 3.78 -3.67 -3.04
CA ILE A 78 2.36 -4.01 -3.12
C ILE A 78 1.61 -2.81 -3.68
N HIS A 79 0.66 -3.10 -4.56
CA HIS A 79 -0.32 -2.15 -5.09
C HIS A 79 -1.70 -2.65 -4.74
#